data_AF-A0A7Z8ZFA1-F1
#
_entry.id   AF-A0A7Z8ZFA1-F1
#
_cell.length_a   1.000
_cell.length_b   1.000
_cell.length_c   1.000
_cell.angle_alpha   90.00
_cell.angle_beta   90.00
_cell.angle_gamma   90.00
#
_symmetry.space_group_name_H-M   'P 1'
#
loop_
_entity.id
_entity.type
_entity.pdbx_description
1 polymer ?
#
loop_
_entity_poly.entity_id
_entity_poly.type
_entity_poly.pdbx_seq_one_letter_code
_entity_poly.pdbx_strand_id
1 'polypeptide(L)'
;MLRYPFAAPYLPPGVRKVLATLSQQQDFAPAIQCDHIYALLSTLAHTDAISFASEDGFALCQHSHRLVKLELSDLPDEWRLMQTRFAIISPVHAAQPPLVAKLIEVILHADRQHQLQLLAQEEGG
;
A
#
# COMPACT_ATOMS: atom_id res chain seq x y z
N MET A 1 19.91 -11.04 -1.59
CA MET A 1 19.68 -10.00 -0.57
C MET A 1 19.48 -8.68 -1.30
N LEU A 2 18.42 -7.92 -0.97
CA LEU A 2 18.21 -6.60 -1.58
C LEU A 2 19.43 -5.72 -1.26
N ARG A 3 19.91 -4.95 -2.25
CA ARG A 3 21.08 -4.08 -2.10
C ARG A 3 20.85 -2.95 -1.08
N TYR A 4 19.59 -2.63 -0.81
CA TYR A 4 19.14 -1.60 0.12
C TYR A 4 18.31 -2.23 1.24
N PRO A 5 18.42 -1.74 2.49
CA PRO A 5 17.62 -2.27 3.60
C PRO A 5 16.14 -1.93 3.39
N PHE A 6 15.26 -2.91 3.58
CA PHE A 6 13.83 -2.69 3.43
C PHE A 6 13.20 -2.28 4.75
N ALA A 7 12.53 -1.13 4.77
CA ALA A 7 11.82 -0.62 5.93
C ALA A 7 10.29 -0.75 5.73
N ALA A 8 9.56 -1.20 6.75
CA ALA A 8 8.10 -1.31 6.67
C ALA A 8 7.43 -1.20 8.05
N PRO A 9 6.26 -0.52 8.16
CA PRO A 9 5.50 -0.45 9.40
C PRO A 9 4.67 -1.71 9.65
N TYR A 10 3.76 -2.07 8.75
CA TYR A 10 3.06 -3.35 8.78
C TYR A 10 2.96 -3.85 7.35
N LEU A 11 3.35 -5.10 7.14
CA LEU A 11 3.19 -5.77 5.85
C LEU A 11 1.89 -6.58 5.86
N PRO A 12 0.89 -6.19 5.05
CA PRO A 12 -0.27 -7.04 4.82
C PRO A 12 0.17 -8.44 4.36
N PRO A 13 -0.54 -9.52 4.75
CA PRO A 13 -0.12 -10.89 4.41
C PRO A 13 0.10 -11.12 2.91
N GLY A 14 -0.71 -10.48 2.04
CA GLY A 14 -0.55 -10.55 0.58
C GLY A 14 0.80 -9.98 0.11
N VAL A 15 1.11 -8.74 0.52
CA VAL A 15 2.37 -8.05 0.21
C VAL A 15 3.56 -8.85 0.75
N ARG A 16 3.47 -9.34 1.99
CA ARG A 16 4.53 -10.14 2.62
C ARG A 16 4.83 -11.41 1.83
N LYS A 17 3.78 -12.12 1.38
CA LYS A 17 3.93 -13.34 0.57
C LYS A 17 4.58 -13.06 -0.78
N VAL A 18 4.22 -11.97 -1.43
CA VAL A 18 4.85 -11.56 -2.69
C VAL A 18 6.32 -11.26 -2.45
N LEU A 19 6.65 -10.43 -1.46
CA LEU A 19 8.03 -10.10 -1.13
C LEU A 19 8.87 -11.35 -0.79
N ALA A 20 8.31 -12.31 -0.06
CA ALA A 20 8.96 -13.58 0.26
C ALA A 20 9.24 -14.40 -1.01
N THR A 21 8.27 -14.44 -1.93
CA THR A 21 8.40 -15.15 -3.21
C THR A 21 9.49 -14.53 -4.07
N LEU A 22 9.48 -13.20 -4.20
CA LEU A 22 10.48 -12.43 -4.97
C LEU A 22 11.89 -12.52 -4.36
N SER A 23 11.99 -12.62 -3.04
CA SER A 23 13.27 -12.79 -2.36
C SER A 23 13.73 -14.24 -2.25
N GLN A 24 12.95 -15.20 -2.77
CA GLN A 24 13.18 -16.65 -2.64
C GLN A 24 13.32 -17.11 -1.18
N GLN A 25 12.51 -16.54 -0.30
CA GLN A 25 12.45 -16.86 1.13
C GLN A 25 11.10 -17.50 1.49
N GLN A 26 11.07 -18.24 2.60
CA GLN A 26 9.84 -18.84 3.12
C GLN A 26 8.87 -17.77 3.67
N ASP A 27 9.42 -16.73 4.29
CA ASP A 27 8.70 -15.57 4.79
C ASP A 27 9.58 -14.33 4.62
N PHE A 28 8.95 -13.16 4.56
CA PHE A 28 9.63 -11.89 4.43
C PHE A 28 9.54 -11.09 5.72
N ALA A 29 10.69 -10.72 6.26
CA ALA A 29 10.82 -9.77 7.35
C ALA A 29 11.57 -8.53 6.85
N PRO A 30 11.05 -7.32 7.11
CA PRO A 30 11.78 -6.10 6.78
C PRO A 30 13.08 -6.04 7.60
N ALA A 31 14.13 -5.45 7.01
CA ALA A 31 15.36 -5.18 7.73
C ALA A 31 15.15 -4.15 8.85
N ILE A 32 14.20 -3.22 8.64
CA ILE A 32 13.82 -2.21 9.62
C ILE A 32 12.31 -2.29 9.81
N GLN A 33 11.92 -2.77 10.98
CA GLN A 33 10.52 -2.81 11.40
C GLN A 33 10.15 -1.46 12.03
N CYS A 34 9.26 -0.73 11.38
CA CYS A 34 8.69 0.49 11.95
C CYS A 34 7.39 0.15 12.69
N ASP A 35 7.01 0.97 13.65
CA ASP A 35 5.78 0.84 14.43
C ASP A 35 4.63 1.66 13.82
N HIS A 36 4.94 2.74 13.12
CA HIS A 36 3.96 3.57 12.42
C HIS A 36 4.58 4.31 11.20
N ILE A 37 3.72 4.96 10.39
CA ILE A 37 4.13 5.55 9.11
C ILE A 37 5.14 6.70 9.27
N TYR A 38 5.04 7.52 10.32
CA TYR A 38 6.00 8.61 10.53
C TYR A 38 7.40 8.10 10.89
N ALA A 39 7.50 7.01 11.65
CA ALA A 39 8.78 6.35 11.89
C ALA A 39 9.39 5.84 10.58
N LEU A 40 8.57 5.23 9.70
CA LEU A 40 9.01 4.81 8.36
C LEU A 40 9.54 6.02 7.56
N LEU A 41 8.75 7.09 7.45
CA LEU A 41 9.15 8.28 6.68
C LEU A 41 10.44 8.90 7.21
N SER A 42 10.60 8.97 8.53
CA SER A 42 11.84 9.44 9.16
C SER A 42 13.02 8.51 8.84
N THR A 43 12.84 7.18 8.90
CA THR A 43 13.88 6.22 8.50
C THR A 43 14.28 6.43 7.04
N LEU A 44 13.33 6.53 6.13
CA LEU A 44 13.60 6.73 4.70
C LEU A 44 14.32 8.07 4.43
N ALA A 45 13.98 9.12 5.16
CA ALA A 45 14.59 10.44 4.98
C ALA A 45 16.06 10.51 5.46
N HIS A 46 16.50 9.62 6.34
CA HIS A 46 17.82 9.68 6.99
C HIS A 46 18.72 8.47 6.69
N THR A 47 18.27 7.54 5.84
CA THR A 47 19.01 6.33 5.49
C THR A 47 18.90 6.04 3.99
N ASP A 48 19.58 5.00 3.53
CA ASP A 48 19.42 4.45 2.18
C ASP A 48 18.34 3.34 2.12
N ALA A 49 17.49 3.25 3.15
CA ALA A 49 16.42 2.27 3.19
C ALA A 49 15.36 2.55 2.11
N ILE A 50 14.74 1.48 1.65
CA ILE A 50 13.64 1.52 0.68
C ILE A 50 12.36 0.96 1.29
N SER A 51 11.23 1.36 0.72
CA SER A 51 9.92 0.82 1.08
C SER A 51 9.00 0.82 -0.13
N PHE A 52 7.78 0.37 0.07
CA PHE A 52 6.67 0.46 -0.87
C PHE A 52 5.64 1.44 -0.34
N ALA A 53 4.94 2.10 -1.25
CA ALA A 53 3.83 2.97 -0.94
C ALA A 53 2.74 2.77 -2.00
N SER A 54 1.49 3.06 -1.63
CA SER A 54 0.48 3.33 -2.68
C SER A 54 0.84 4.63 -3.41
N GLU A 55 0.35 4.79 -4.63
CA GLU A 55 0.59 6.02 -5.42
C GLU A 55 0.12 7.27 -4.63
N ASP A 56 -1.07 7.21 -4.02
CA ASP A 56 -1.58 8.30 -3.18
C ASP A 56 -0.68 8.58 -1.97
N GLY A 57 -0.24 7.51 -1.29
CA GLY A 57 0.63 7.64 -0.12
C GLY A 57 1.98 8.26 -0.47
N PHE A 58 2.52 7.90 -1.64
CA PHE A 58 3.72 8.51 -2.19
C PHE A 58 3.50 9.97 -2.55
N ALA A 59 2.42 10.31 -3.28
CA ALA A 59 2.11 11.68 -3.67
C ALA A 59 2.00 12.62 -2.46
N LEU A 60 1.41 12.15 -1.36
CA LEU A 60 1.33 12.90 -0.09
C LEU A 60 2.70 13.14 0.56
N CYS A 61 3.64 12.21 0.41
CA CYS A 61 4.91 12.22 1.12
C CYS A 61 6.10 12.67 0.27
N GLN A 62 5.96 12.70 -1.07
CA GLN A 62 7.03 12.94 -2.03
C GLN A 62 7.76 14.25 -1.74
N HIS A 63 7.02 15.35 -1.64
CA HIS A 63 7.60 16.68 -1.42
C HIS A 63 8.02 16.91 0.03
N SER A 64 7.27 16.37 0.99
CA SER A 64 7.53 16.62 2.42
C SER A 64 8.77 15.89 2.93
N HIS A 65 9.08 14.71 2.38
CA HIS A 65 10.18 13.84 2.85
C HIS A 65 11.23 13.56 1.77
N ARG A 66 11.19 14.30 0.65
CA ARG A 66 12.11 14.15 -0.50
C ARG A 66 12.21 12.71 -1.01
N LEU A 67 11.09 12.00 -0.99
CA LEU A 67 11.04 10.63 -1.46
C LEU A 67 11.13 10.63 -2.99
N VAL A 68 11.82 9.63 -3.53
CA VAL A 68 11.91 9.38 -4.96
C VAL A 68 11.25 8.03 -5.26
N LYS A 69 10.52 7.96 -6.37
CA LYS A 69 9.95 6.71 -6.87
C LYS A 69 11.05 5.92 -7.57
N LEU A 70 11.16 4.65 -7.21
CA LEU A 70 12.03 3.70 -7.92
C LEU A 70 11.18 2.94 -8.92
N GLU A 71 11.40 3.20 -10.20
CA GLU A 71 10.73 2.45 -11.26
C GLU A 71 11.33 1.04 -11.35
N LEU A 72 10.48 0.04 -11.28
CA LEU A 72 10.87 -1.36 -11.39
C LEU A 72 10.61 -1.85 -12.81
N SER A 73 11.62 -2.50 -13.40
CA SER A 73 11.53 -3.15 -14.71
C SER A 73 11.49 -4.66 -14.53
N ASP A 74 11.04 -5.39 -15.56
CA ASP A 74 11.02 -6.87 -15.58
C ASP A 74 10.31 -7.49 -14.38
N LEU A 75 9.19 -6.90 -14.00
CA LEU A 75 8.37 -7.34 -12.87
C LEU A 75 7.74 -8.71 -13.17
N PRO A 76 7.91 -9.71 -12.29
CA PRO A 76 7.30 -11.01 -12.48
C PRO A 76 5.80 -10.97 -12.15
N ASP A 77 5.06 -11.99 -12.57
CA ASP A 77 3.59 -12.03 -12.47
C ASP A 77 3.07 -11.85 -11.04
N GLU A 78 3.82 -12.31 -10.04
CA GLU A 78 3.46 -12.18 -8.63
C GLU A 78 3.38 -10.71 -8.19
N TRP A 79 4.06 -9.81 -8.88
CA TRP A 79 3.99 -8.37 -8.60
C TRP A 79 2.56 -7.83 -8.72
N ARG A 80 1.71 -8.43 -9.56
CA ARG A 80 0.29 -8.06 -9.68
C ARG A 80 -0.48 -8.26 -8.37
N LEU A 81 0.05 -9.04 -7.44
CA LEU A 81 -0.54 -9.27 -6.12
C LEU A 81 -0.07 -8.24 -5.07
N MET A 82 0.81 -7.29 -5.43
CA MET A 82 1.20 -6.13 -4.59
C MET A 82 0.10 -5.07 -4.51
N GLN A 83 -1.08 -5.50 -4.08
CA GLN A 83 -2.25 -4.67 -3.93
C GLN A 83 -2.91 -4.92 -2.57
N THR A 84 -3.45 -3.86 -1.98
CA THR A 84 -4.27 -3.95 -0.78
C THR A 84 -5.74 -3.82 -1.17
N ARG A 85 -6.58 -4.75 -0.71
CA ARG A 85 -8.04 -4.70 -0.92
C ARG A 85 -8.71 -4.37 0.41
N PHE A 86 -9.44 -3.27 0.43
CA PHE A 86 -10.25 -2.88 1.59
C PHE A 86 -11.66 -3.45 1.43
N ALA A 87 -12.25 -3.85 2.54
CA ALA A 87 -13.60 -4.39 2.59
C ALA A 87 -14.30 -3.96 3.87
N ILE A 88 -15.61 -3.79 3.79
CA ILE A 88 -16.45 -3.56 4.95
C ILE A 88 -16.90 -4.93 5.47
N ILE A 89 -16.62 -5.22 6.74
CA ILE A 89 -16.98 -6.49 7.38
C ILE A 89 -18.16 -6.23 8.31
N SER A 90 -19.23 -7.00 8.14
CA SER A 90 -20.45 -6.92 8.97
C SER A 90 -20.91 -8.30 9.45
N PRO A 91 -21.53 -8.41 10.64
CA PRO A 91 -22.10 -9.68 11.10
C PRO A 91 -23.24 -10.16 10.19
N VAL A 92 -23.23 -11.44 9.82
CA VAL A 92 -24.19 -12.04 8.86
C VAL A 92 -25.64 -12.02 9.37
N HIS A 93 -25.85 -12.05 10.69
CA HIS A 93 -27.18 -12.21 11.30
C HIS A 93 -27.68 -10.95 12.01
N ALA A 94 -26.97 -9.83 11.88
CA ALA A 94 -27.38 -8.57 12.48
C ALA A 94 -28.25 -7.79 11.49
N ALA A 95 -29.42 -7.33 11.94
CA ALA A 95 -30.18 -6.35 11.18
C ALA A 95 -29.30 -5.10 11.00
N GLN A 96 -29.08 -4.69 9.76
CA GLN A 96 -28.22 -3.56 9.47
C GLN A 96 -28.96 -2.25 9.80
N PRO A 97 -28.46 -1.41 10.71
CA PRO A 97 -29.09 -0.12 10.99
C PRO A 97 -29.08 0.78 9.75
N PRO A 98 -30.12 1.60 9.50
CA PRO A 98 -30.18 2.49 8.34
C PRO A 98 -28.95 3.41 8.19
N LEU A 99 -28.39 3.88 9.31
CA LEU A 99 -27.17 4.69 9.32
C LEU A 99 -25.95 3.93 8.83
N VAL A 100 -25.83 2.64 9.15
CA VAL A 100 -24.73 1.79 8.66
C VAL A 100 -24.88 1.60 7.16
N ALA A 101 -26.08 1.32 6.65
CA ALA A 101 -26.31 1.20 5.21
C ALA A 101 -25.90 2.48 4.46
N LYS A 102 -26.26 3.66 5.01
CA LYS A 102 -25.83 4.95 4.45
C LYS A 102 -24.32 5.17 4.52
N LEU A 103 -23.67 4.78 5.61
CA LEU A 103 -22.21 4.86 5.72
C LEU A 103 -21.52 4.00 4.64
N ILE A 104 -21.99 2.76 4.44
CA ILE A 104 -21.46 1.88 3.38
C ILE A 104 -21.64 2.53 2.01
N GLU A 105 -22.82 3.06 1.73
CA GLU A 105 -23.11 3.74 0.47
C GLU A 105 -22.15 4.91 0.20
N VAL A 106 -21.88 5.73 1.22
CA VAL A 106 -20.93 6.86 1.13
C VAL A 106 -19.51 6.38 0.87
N ILE A 107 -19.03 5.37 1.60
CA ILE A 107 -17.68 4.82 1.40
C ILE A 107 -17.53 4.28 -0.02
N LEU A 108 -18.49 3.48 -0.49
CA LEU A 108 -18.45 2.92 -1.84
C LEU A 108 -18.58 3.98 -2.93
N HIS A 109 -19.34 5.05 -2.68
CA HIS A 109 -19.43 6.18 -3.60
C HIS A 109 -18.08 6.91 -3.71
N ALA A 110 -17.46 7.22 -2.57
CA ALA A 110 -16.14 7.87 -2.55
C ALA A 110 -15.06 7.03 -3.25
N ASP A 111 -15.03 5.73 -3.01
CA ASP A 111 -14.10 4.80 -3.67
C ASP A 111 -14.28 4.79 -5.19
N ARG A 112 -15.51 4.71 -5.69
CA ARG A 112 -15.80 4.79 -7.14
C ARG A 112 -15.38 6.13 -7.75
N GLN A 113 -15.63 7.24 -7.07
CA GLN A 113 -15.23 8.56 -7.56
C GLN A 113 -13.71 8.66 -7.69
N HIS A 114 -12.98 8.14 -6.71
CA HIS A 114 -11.52 8.10 -6.75
C HIS A 114 -11.00 7.22 -7.91
N GLN A 115 -11.58 6.04 -8.14
CA GLN A 115 -11.23 5.19 -9.28
C GLN A 115 -11.43 5.88 -10.63
N LEU A 116 -12.53 6.62 -10.80
CA LEU A 116 -12.81 7.38 -12.02
C LEU A 116 -11.78 8.50 -12.24
N GLN A 117 -11.34 9.16 -11.17
CA GLN A 117 -10.29 10.18 -11.25
C GLN A 117 -8.95 9.59 -11.70
N LEU A 118 -8.58 8.42 -11.19
CA LEU A 118 -7.35 7.73 -11.60
C LEU A 118 -7.39 7.36 -13.10
N LEU A 119 -8.50 6.80 -13.58
CA LEU A 119 -8.66 6.47 -15.01
C LEU A 119 -8.57 7.71 -15.91
N ALA A 120 -9.16 8.83 -15.49
CA ALA A 120 -9.09 10.08 -16.24
C ALA A 120 -7.67 10.69 -16.28
N GLN A 121 -6.82 10.39 -15.28
CA GLN A 121 -5.42 10.82 -15.26
C GLN A 121 -4.54 9.92 -16.14
N GLU A 122 -4.87 8.62 -16.27
CA GLU A 122 -4.16 7.67 -17.14
C GLU A 122 -4.42 7.92 -18.64
N GLU A 123 -5.60 8.44 -19.02
CA GLU A 123 -5.91 8.76 -20.43
C GLU A 123 -5.34 10.11 -20.91
N GLY A 124 -4.81 10.93 -20.00
CA GLY A 124 -4.34 12.30 -20.29
C GLY A 124 -2.82 12.49 -20.31
N GLY A 125 -2.02 11.44 -20.08
CA GLY A 125 -0.55 11.45 -20.08
C GLY A 125 0.05 10.68 -21.25
#